data_AF-M9LBQ1-F1
#
_entry.id   AF-M9LBQ1-F1
#
_cell.length_a   1.000
_cell.length_b   1.000
_cell.length_c   1.000
_cell.angle_alpha   90.00
_cell.angle_beta   90.00
_cell.angle_gamma   90.00
#
_symmetry.space_group_name_H-M   'P 1'
#
loop_
_entity.id
_entity.type
_entity.pdbx_description
1 polymer ?
#
loop_
_entity_poly.entity_id
_entity_poly.type
_entity_poly.pdbx_seq_one_letter_code
_entity_poly.pdbx_strand_id
1 'polypeptide(L)' 'MQKSTTIPYILQSILTPEEVEIVVKGLGYVDKARKFTVYHLLQYWCTAASQEW' A
#
# COMPACT_ATOMS: atom_id res chain seq x y z
N MET A 1 6.94 -10.82 -21.59
CA MET A 1 6.21 -9.98 -20.62
C MET A 1 7.07 -8.77 -20.30
N GLN A 2 6.70 -7.56 -20.75
CA GLN A 2 7.31 -6.34 -20.22
C GLN A 2 6.96 -6.29 -18.74
N LYS A 3 7.95 -6.47 -17.87
CA LYS A 3 7.78 -6.31 -16.42
C LYS A 3 7.63 -4.80 -16.18
N SER A 4 6.41 -4.30 -16.27
CA SER A 4 6.06 -2.92 -15.89
C SER A 4 6.22 -2.78 -14.37
N THR A 5 7.46 -2.58 -13.93
CA THR A 5 7.81 -2.17 -12.56
C THR A 5 7.24 -0.80 -12.19
N THR A 6 6.66 -0.10 -13.16
CA THR A 6 6.12 1.25 -13.03
C THR A 6 4.84 1.32 -12.19
N ILE A 7 3.97 0.31 -12.24
CA ILE A 7 2.66 0.38 -11.55
C ILE A 7 2.80 0.41 -10.00
N PRO A 8 3.60 -0.47 -9.36
CA PRO A 8 3.85 -0.40 -7.92
C PRO A 8 4.48 0.93 -7.51
N TYR A 9 5.40 1.46 -8.32
CA TYR A 9 6.08 2.72 -8.04
C TYR A 9 5.15 3.93 -8.16
N ILE A 10 4.27 3.94 -9.17
CA ILE A 10 3.23 4.97 -9.32
C ILE A 10 2.24 4.90 -8.17
N LEU A 11 1.77 3.71 -7.77
CA LEU A 11 0.85 3.57 -6.64
C LEU A 11 1.48 4.01 -5.31
N GLN A 12 2.76 3.70 -5.08
CA GLN A 12 3.52 4.21 -3.93
C GLN A 12 3.71 5.74 -3.97
N SER A 13 3.74 6.34 -5.17
CA SER A 13 3.83 7.81 -5.32
C SER A 13 2.50 8.54 -5.08
N ILE A 14 1.36 7.84 -5.17
CA ILE A 14 0.02 8.40 -4.95
C ILE A 14 -0.45 8.22 -3.51
N LEU A 15 0.00 7.16 -2.85
CA LEU A 15 -0.35 6.86 -1.46
C LEU A 15 0.92 6.90 -0.62
N THR A 16 1.25 8.06 -0.06
CA THR A 16 2.39 8.13 0.85
C THR A 16 2.05 7.50 2.20
N PRO A 17 3.04 7.01 2.96
CA PRO A 17 2.81 6.47 4.31
C PRO A 17 2.07 7.46 5.22
N GLU A 18 2.35 8.76 5.09
CA GLU A 18 1.76 9.83 5.89
C GLU A 18 0.26 10.01 5.59
N GLU A 19 -0.12 9.98 4.32
CA GLU A 19 -1.52 10.08 3.91
C GLU A 19 -2.33 8.89 4.41
N VAL A 20 -1.76 7.68 4.30
CA VAL A 20 -2.39 6.47 4.82
C VAL A 20 -2.51 6.53 6.34
N GLU A 21 -1.51 7.04 7.05
CA GLU A 21 -1.56 7.20 8.50
C GLU A 21 -2.66 8.18 8.94
N ILE A 22 -2.84 9.30 8.22
CA ILE A 22 -3.91 10.27 8.51
C ILE A 22 -5.28 9.60 8.40
N VAL A 23 -5.51 8.84 7.33
CA VAL A 23 -6.79 8.13 7.11
C VAL A 23 -7.01 7.06 8.17
N VAL A 24 -5.97 6.25 8.46
CA VAL A 24 -6.02 5.17 9.46
C VAL A 24 -6.37 5.72 10.86
N LYS A 25 -5.72 6.83 11.26
CA LYS A 25 -6.03 7.52 12.52
C LYS A 25 -7.43 8.11 12.52
N GLY A 26 -7.86 8.72 11.41
CA GLY A 26 -9.21 9.28 11.26
C GLY A 26 -10.32 8.23 11.41
N LEU A 27 -10.05 6.98 11.03
CA LEU A 27 -10.96 5.84 11.19
C LEU A 27 -10.84 5.17 12.57
N GLY A 28 -9.95 5.64 13.45
CA GLY A 28 -9.68 5.01 14.75
C GLY A 28 -9.07 3.62 14.63
N TYR A 29 -8.52 3.27 13.47
CA TYR A 29 -7.88 1.98 13.25
C TYR A 29 -6.46 2.02 13.82
N VAL A 30 -6.09 0.95 14.53
CA VAL A 30 -4.75 0.80 15.11
C VAL A 30 -4.14 -0.47 14.55
N ASP A 31 -2.97 -0.34 13.93
CA ASP A 31 -2.16 -1.46 13.50
C ASP A 31 -1.74 -2.29 14.72
N LYS A 32 -2.39 -3.44 14.92
CA LYS A 32 -2.07 -4.38 16.01
C LYS A 32 -0.89 -5.30 15.65
N ALA A 33 -0.55 -5.41 14.37
CA ALA A 33 0.55 -6.24 13.90
C ALA A 33 1.89 -5.52 14.10
N ARG A 34 2.83 -6.18 14.76
CA ARG A 34 4.13 -5.58 15.14
C ARG A 34 5.04 -5.21 13.96
N LYS A 35 4.79 -5.76 12.77
CA LYS A 35 5.64 -5.63 11.57
C LYS A 35 4.88 -5.19 10.31
N PHE A 36 3.56 -5.14 10.35
CA PHE A 36 2.73 -4.85 9.18
C PHE A 36 1.78 -3.72 9.53
N THR A 37 1.81 -2.68 8.70
CA THR A 37 0.86 -1.56 8.77
C THR A 37 -0.14 -1.66 7.63
N VAL A 38 -1.24 -0.90 7.70
CA VAL A 38 -2.19 -0.76 6.58
C VAL A 38 -1.48 -0.35 5.29
N TYR A 39 -0.45 0.49 5.38
CA TYR A 39 0.37 0.86 4.22
C TYR A 39 1.03 -0.35 3.56
N HIS A 40 1.63 -1.26 4.34
CA HIS A 40 2.21 -2.49 3.80
C HIS A 40 1.16 -3.38 3.13
N LEU A 41 -0.06 -3.44 3.69
CA LEU A 41 -1.17 -4.19 3.11
C LEU A 41 -1.60 -3.63 1.76
N LEU A 42 -1.72 -2.30 1.65
CA LEU A 42 -2.03 -1.62 0.40
C LEU A 42 -0.95 -1.86 -0.66
N GLN A 43 0.33 -1.76 -0.29
CA GLN A 43 1.44 -2.07 -1.20
C GLN A 43 1.37 -3.52 -1.71
N TYR A 44 1.05 -4.47 -0.84
CA TYR A 44 0.91 -5.88 -1.21
C TYR A 44 -0.25 -6.10 -2.18
N TRP A 45 -1.43 -5.54 -1.90
CA TRP A 45 -2.59 -5.63 -2.78
C TRP A 45 -2.35 -4.98 -4.14
N CYS A 46 -1.72 -3.81 -4.17
CA CYS A 46 -1.35 -3.14 -5.43
C CYS A 46 -0.41 -4.00 -6.26
N THR A 47 0.57 -4.63 -5.61
CA THR A 47 1.52 -5.53 -6.28
C THR A 47 0.82 -6.78 -6.80
N ALA A 48 -0.06 -7.38 -5.99
CA ALA A 48 -0.85 -8.55 -6.38
C ALA A 48 -1.84 -8.26 -7.52
N ALA A 49 -2.42 -7.06 -7.56
CA ALA A 49 -3.29 -6.63 -8.65
C ALA A 49 -2.51 -6.32 -9.95
N SER A 50 -1.25 -5.85 -9.82
CA SER A 50 -0.40 -5.51 -10.97
C SER A 50 0.26 -6.72 -11.61
N GLN A 51 0.56 -7.75 -10.81
CA GLN A 51 0.97 -9.04 -11.31
C GLN A 51 -0.31 -9.79 -11.68
N GLU A 52 -0.78 -9.61 -12.92
CA GLU A 52 -1.85 -10.45 -13.49
C GLU A 52 -1.62 -11.90 -13.07
N TRP A 53 -2.58 -12.47 -12.33
CA TRP A 53 -2.64 -13.91 -12.06
C TRP A 53 -3.12 -14.64 -13.31
#